data_AF-A0A6C0GU87-F1
#
_entry.id   AF-A0A6C0GU87-F1
#
_cell.length_a   1.000
_cell.length_b   1.000
_cell.length_c   1.000
_cell.angle_alpha   90.00
_cell.angle_beta   90.00
_cell.angle_gamma   90.00
#
_symmetry.space_group_name_H-M   'P 1'
#
loop_
_entity.id
_entity.type
_entity.pdbx_description
1 polymer ?
#
loop_
_entity_poly.entity_id
_entity_poly.type
_entity_poly.pdbx_seq_one_letter_code
_entity_poly.pdbx_strand_id
1 'polypeptide(L)'
;MHSYDYRQERQWIGIIIRIIDGEGIYNQFKNKQNDLYVELMDTARKEVNALDPEYIYATPQKWVFSKNEIFISVKFYLEDKG
;
A
#
# COMPACT_ATOMS: atom_id res chain seq x y z
N MET A 1 -33.72 4.26 1.62
CA MET A 1 -32.48 4.25 0.83
C MET A 1 -31.65 5.43 1.31
N HIS A 2 -30.63 5.20 2.15
CA HIS A 2 -29.81 6.28 2.67
C HIS A 2 -28.71 6.61 1.65
N SER A 3 -28.85 7.77 1.00
CA SER A 3 -27.79 8.38 0.22
C SER A 3 -26.90 9.17 1.16
N TYR A 4 -25.68 8.68 1.38
CA TYR A 4 -24.64 9.44 2.07
C TYR A 4 -24.00 10.40 1.06
N ASP A 5 -24.18 11.70 1.28
CA ASP A 5 -23.57 12.76 0.48
C ASP A 5 -22.13 12.98 0.99
N TYR A 6 -21.16 12.25 0.42
CA TYR A 6 -19.75 12.25 0.83
C TYR A 6 -18.97 13.45 0.27
N ARG A 7 -19.36 14.68 0.62
CA ARG A 7 -18.66 15.91 0.21
C ARG A 7 -18.04 16.70 1.36
N GLN A 8 -17.40 15.98 2.29
CA GLN A 8 -16.29 16.47 3.11
C GLN A 8 -15.14 15.47 2.95
N GLU A 9 -13.99 15.94 2.53
CA GLU A 9 -13.01 15.24 1.70
C GLU A 9 -12.34 14.05 2.42
N ARG A 10 -12.37 12.87 1.78
CA ARG A 10 -11.62 11.68 2.20
C ARG A 10 -10.13 12.04 2.23
N GLN A 11 -9.60 12.43 3.38
CA GLN A 11 -8.15 12.59 3.52
C GLN A 11 -7.53 11.22 3.36
N TRP A 12 -6.59 11.12 2.41
CA TRP A 12 -5.88 9.89 2.12
C TRP A 12 -4.41 10.20 1.93
N ILE A 13 -3.57 9.26 2.35
CA ILE A 13 -2.13 9.27 2.05
C ILE A 13 -1.83 8.12 1.11
N GLY A 14 -1.10 8.43 0.04
CA GLY A 14 -0.61 7.43 -0.91
C GLY A 14 0.88 7.17 -0.67
N ILE A 15 1.27 5.91 -0.53
CA ILE A 15 2.68 5.49 -0.53
C ILE A 15 2.94 4.60 -1.74
N ILE A 16 4.14 4.78 -2.32
CA ILE A 16 4.71 3.87 -3.32
C ILE A 16 6.02 3.34 -2.77
N ILE A 17 6.11 2.03 -2.58
CA ILE A 17 7.37 1.35 -2.23
C ILE A 17 7.89 0.69 -3.49
N ARG A 18 9.07 1.12 -3.95
CA ARG A 18 9.76 0.57 -5.12
C ARG A 18 11.08 -0.06 -4.70
N ILE A 19 11.31 -1.27 -5.19
CA ILE A 19 12.58 -1.99 -5.00
C ILE A 19 13.50 -1.62 -6.16
N ILE A 20 14.71 -1.13 -5.84
CA ILE A 20 15.69 -0.67 -6.84
C ILE A 20 16.42 -1.86 -7.49
N ASP A 21 16.72 -2.92 -6.73
CA ASP A 21 17.28 -4.18 -7.24
C ASP A 21 16.16 -5.16 -7.64
N GLY A 22 15.48 -4.86 -8.76
CA GLY A 22 14.32 -5.65 -9.22
C GLY A 22 14.67 -7.08 -9.65
N GLU A 23 15.82 -7.30 -10.29
CA GLU A 23 16.18 -8.62 -10.83
C GLU A 23 16.55 -9.62 -9.74
N GLY A 24 17.36 -9.20 -8.75
CA GLY A 24 17.74 -10.04 -7.61
C GLY A 24 16.51 -10.49 -6.82
N ILE A 25 15.66 -9.54 -6.46
CA ILE A 25 14.42 -9.80 -5.73
C ILE A 25 13.44 -10.64 -6.55
N TYR A 26 13.31 -10.39 -7.86
CA TYR A 26 12.47 -11.23 -8.72
C TYR A 26 12.90 -12.69 -8.65
N ASN A 27 14.20 -12.97 -8.80
CA ASN A 27 14.71 -14.34 -8.80
C ASN A 27 14.52 -15.04 -7.45
N GLN A 28 14.64 -14.31 -6.35
CA GLN A 28 14.40 -14.81 -4.99
C GLN A 28 12.92 -15.09 -4.72
N PHE A 29 12.01 -14.22 -5.19
CA PHE A 29 10.59 -14.25 -4.83
C PHE A 29 9.64 -14.70 -5.94
N LYS A 30 10.11 -15.10 -7.13
CA LYS A 30 9.24 -15.52 -8.25
C LYS A 30 8.23 -16.62 -7.89
N ASN A 31 8.58 -17.49 -6.94
CA ASN A 31 7.72 -18.57 -6.43
C ASN A 31 7.09 -18.24 -5.06
N LYS A 32 7.32 -17.04 -4.53
CA LYS A 32 6.90 -16.55 -3.21
C LYS A 32 6.36 -15.11 -3.29
N GLN A 33 5.67 -14.79 -4.40
CA GLN A 33 5.22 -13.42 -4.69
C GLN A 33 4.26 -12.89 -3.61
N ASN A 34 3.44 -13.78 -3.04
CA ASN A 34 2.54 -13.41 -1.95
C ASN A 34 3.29 -13.00 -0.68
N ASP A 35 4.40 -13.66 -0.35
CA ASP A 35 5.21 -13.33 0.83
C ASP A 35 5.78 -11.91 0.68
N LEU A 36 6.35 -11.60 -0.49
CA LEU A 36 6.88 -10.26 -0.79
C LEU A 36 5.77 -9.20 -0.80
N TYR A 37 4.60 -9.53 -1.36
CA TYR A 37 3.45 -8.63 -1.35
C TYR A 37 3.01 -8.29 0.08
N VAL A 38 2.92 -9.29 0.97
CA VAL A 38 2.57 -9.09 2.38
C VAL A 38 3.62 -8.23 3.08
N GLU A 39 4.91 -8.50 2.86
CA GLU A 39 6.01 -7.73 3.46
C GLU A 39 5.98 -6.25 3.01
N LEU A 40 5.72 -5.99 1.73
CA LEU A 40 5.60 -4.63 1.22
C LEU A 40 4.34 -3.91 1.72
N MET A 41 3.21 -4.61 1.86
CA MET A 41 2.01 -4.06 2.50
C MET A 41 2.24 -3.71 3.97
N ASP A 42 2.94 -4.56 4.71
CA ASP A 42 3.30 -4.33 6.12
C ASP A 42 4.26 -3.14 6.25
N THR A 43 5.25 -3.06 5.35
CA THR A 43 6.16 -1.91 5.28
C THR A 43 5.39 -0.62 5.01
N ALA A 44 4.47 -0.61 4.04
CA ALA A 44 3.66 0.57 3.75
C ALA A 44 2.82 1.00 4.97
N ARG A 45 2.28 0.05 5.74
CA ARG A 45 1.55 0.34 6.98
C ARG A 45 2.44 0.97 8.03
N LYS A 46 3.65 0.43 8.23
CA LYS A 46 4.62 0.98 9.20
C LYS A 46 5.02 2.40 8.86
N GLU A 47 5.29 2.68 7.59
CA GLU A 47 5.66 4.03 7.12
C GLU A 47 4.51 5.02 7.34
N VAL A 48 3.27 4.67 6.99
CA VAL A 48 2.12 5.54 7.23
C VAL A 48 1.86 5.72 8.73
N ASN A 49 1.89 4.65 9.52
CA ASN A 49 1.66 4.72 10.97
C ASN A 49 2.73 5.59 11.68
N ALA A 50 3.97 5.58 11.19
CA ALA A 50 5.03 6.45 11.68
C ALA A 50 4.83 7.93 11.33
N LEU A 51 4.18 8.21 10.19
CA LEU A 51 3.81 9.58 9.77
C LEU A 51 2.60 10.10 10.54
N ASP A 52 1.52 9.30 10.56
CA ASP A 52 0.27 9.62 11.24
C ASP A 52 -0.50 8.31 11.55
N PRO A 53 -0.66 7.94 12.83
CA PRO A 53 -1.33 6.70 13.23
C PRO A 53 -2.83 6.68 12.94
N GLU A 54 -3.46 7.80 12.60
CA GLU A 54 -4.91 7.88 12.33
C GLU A 54 -5.31 7.20 11.00
N TYR A 55 -4.34 6.96 10.11
CA TYR A 55 -4.55 6.33 8.81
C TYR A 55 -4.50 4.79 8.90
N ILE A 56 -5.63 4.16 9.24
CA ILE A 56 -5.68 2.72 9.56
C ILE A 56 -6.09 1.83 8.38
N TYR A 57 -6.79 2.35 7.37
CA TYR A 57 -7.37 1.52 6.30
C TYR A 57 -6.50 1.50 5.03
N ALA A 58 -5.71 0.45 4.85
CA ALA A 58 -4.85 0.26 3.68
C ALA A 58 -5.58 -0.44 2.51
N THR A 59 -5.66 0.23 1.35
CA THR A 59 -6.19 -0.33 0.11
C THR A 59 -5.10 -0.36 -0.98
N PRO A 60 -4.67 -1.54 -1.44
CA PRO A 60 -3.74 -1.66 -2.57
C PRO A 60 -4.34 -1.00 -3.82
N GLN A 61 -3.54 -0.19 -4.52
CA GLN A 61 -3.95 0.45 -5.78
C GLN A 61 -3.29 -0.23 -6.98
N LYS A 62 -2.02 -0.60 -6.86
CA LYS A 62 -1.27 -1.26 -7.93
C LYS A 62 -0.17 -2.14 -7.33
N TRP A 63 -0.03 -3.33 -7.89
CA TRP A 63 1.05 -4.26 -7.60
C TRP A 63 1.74 -4.62 -8.90
N VAL A 64 3.07 -4.48 -8.95
CA VAL A 64 3.88 -4.89 -10.09
C VAL A 64 4.99 -5.79 -9.58
N PHE A 65 5.11 -6.96 -10.19
CA PHE A 65 6.18 -7.91 -9.93
C PHE A 65 6.75 -8.41 -11.26
N SER A 66 7.91 -7.89 -11.64
CA SER A 66 8.61 -8.25 -12.87
C SER A 66 10.12 -8.17 -12.66
N LYS A 67 10.90 -8.72 -13.59
CA LYS A 67 12.37 -8.62 -13.55
C LYS A 67 12.89 -7.18 -13.60
N ASN A 68 12.15 -6.29 -14.25
CA ASN A 68 12.59 -4.91 -14.49
C ASN A 68 12.12 -3.95 -13.40
N GLU A 69 10.99 -4.25 -12.77
CA GLU A 69 10.37 -3.39 -11.79
C GLU A 69 9.55 -4.21 -10.80
N ILE A 70 9.74 -3.93 -9.51
CA ILE A 70 8.92 -4.45 -8.42
C ILE A 70 8.49 -3.27 -7.54
N PHE A 71 7.19 -3.04 -7.44
CA PHE A 71 6.66 -2.00 -6.56
C PHE A 71 5.21 -2.26 -6.14
N ILE A 72 4.83 -1.66 -5.02
CA ILE A 72 3.44 -1.57 -4.60
C ILE A 72 3.05 -0.10 -4.41
N SER A 73 1.82 0.24 -4.80
CA SER A 73 1.17 1.50 -4.46
C SER A 73 -0.04 1.22 -3.59
N VAL A 74 -0.15 1.93 -2.47
CA VAL A 74 -1.18 1.71 -1.45
C VAL A 74 -1.77 3.07 -1.06
N LYS A 75 -3.10 3.13 -0.95
CA LYS A 75 -3.81 4.27 -0.35
C LYS A 75 -4.24 3.93 1.05
N PHE A 76 -4.04 4.87 1.97
CA PHE A 76 -4.48 4.80 3.34
C PHE A 76 -5.56 5.84 3.59
N TYR A 77 -6.57 5.48 4.37
CA TYR A 77 -7.67 6.37 4.75
C TYR A 77 -7.71 6.51 6.27
N LEU A 78 -8.13 7.69 6.73
CA LEU A 78 -8.44 7.94 8.13
C LEU A 78 -9.59 7.06 8.62
N GLU A 79 -9.58 6.73 9.91
CA GLU A 79 -10.76 6.22 10.60
C GLU A 79 -11.82 7.33 10.69
N ASP A 80 -13.06 7.01 10.32
CA ASP A 80 -14.18 7.93 10.51
C ASP A 80 -14.49 8.00 12.01
N LYS A 81 -14.02 9.07 12.66
CA LYS A 81 -14.35 9.40 14.05
C LYS A 81 -15.75 10.02 14.06
N GLY A 82 -16.77 9.17 13.87
CA GLY A 82 -18.19 9.55 13.90
C GLY A 82 -18.65 10.20 15.20
#